data_AF-D2Y5L0-F1
#
_entry.id   AF-D2Y5L0-F1
#
_cell.length_a   1.000
_cell.length_b   1.000
_cell.length_c   1.000
_cell.angle_alpha   90.00
_cell.angle_beta   90.00
_cell.angle_gamma   90.00
#
_symmetry.space_group_name_H-M   'P 1'
#
loop_
_entity.id
_entity.type
_entity.pdbx_description
1 polymer ?
#
loop_
_entity_poly.entity_id
_entity_poly.type
_entity_poly.pdbx_seq_one_letter_code
_entity_poly.pdbx_strand_id
1 'polypeptide(L)' 'RYIDWLLTVPLLMIEFYLILSAVTKVPSGVFWRLLGGTVVMLSFGYAGEVGLMNAKVAFFPSMAAWFFIIWEIFKG' A
#
# COMPACT_ATOMS: atom_id res chain seq x y z
N ARG A 1 -4.02 -0.58 15.93
CA ARG A 1 -3.11 -1.18 14.94
C ARG A 1 -3.36 -0.67 13.52
N TYR A 2 -4.56 -0.82 12.93
CA TYR A 2 -4.80 -0.32 11.56
C TYR A 2 -4.81 1.20 11.45
N ILE A 3 -5.29 1.90 12.48
CA ILE A 3 -5.20 3.37 12.58
C ILE A 3 -3.73 3.81 12.54
N ASP A 4 -2.86 3.10 13.26
CA ASP A 4 -1.42 3.36 13.26
C ASP A 4 -0.80 3.10 11.89
N TRP A 5 -1.15 1.97 11.26
CA TRP A 5 -0.67 1.60 9.93
C TRP A 5 -1.15 2.53 8.82
N LEU A 6 -2.35 3.11 8.96
CA LEU A 6 -2.87 4.10 8.02
C LEU A 6 -2.04 5.38 8.00
N LEU A 7 -1.31 5.67 9.08
CA LEU A 7 -0.37 6.79 9.13
C LEU A 7 1.04 6.36 8.73
N THR A 8 1.55 5.27 9.32
CA THR A 8 2.95 4.87 9.13
C THR A 8 3.22 4.29 7.75
N VAL A 9 2.32 3.50 7.16
CA VAL A 9 2.56 2.86 5.87
C VAL A 9 2.59 3.87 4.71
N PRO A 10 1.65 4.82 4.60
CA PRO A 10 1.76 5.88 3.59
C PRO A 10 2.98 6.77 3.81
N LEU A 11 3.33 7.07 5.07
CA LEU A 11 4.53 7.83 5.39
C LEU A 11 5.80 7.10 4.92
N LEU A 12 5.90 5.78 5.13
CA LEU A 12 7.00 4.97 4.63
C LEU A 12 7.08 4.98 3.09
N MET A 13 5.95 4.98 2.39
CA MET A 13 5.91 5.10 0.92
C MET A 13 6.36 6.47 0.45
N ILE A 14 5.97 7.55 1.14
CA ILE A 14 6.46 8.92 0.88
C ILE A 14 7.97 8.97 1.09
N GLU A 15 8.46 8.46 2.21
CA GLU A 15 9.88 8.44 2.56
C GLU A 15 10.70 7.68 1.51
N PHE A 16 10.25 6.49 1.12
CA PHE A 16 10.89 5.70 0.06
C PHE A 16 10.92 6.44 -1.29
N TYR A 17 9.80 7.07 -1.68
CA TYR A 17 9.74 7.86 -2.90
C TYR A 17 10.72 9.04 -2.88
N LEU A 18 10.83 9.75 -1.75
CA LEU A 18 11.76 10.86 -1.61
C LEU A 18 13.22 10.39 -1.72
N ILE A 19 13.58 9.27 -1.09
CA ILE A 19 14.93 8.68 -1.21
C ILE A 19 15.23 8.29 -2.66
N LEU A 20 14.32 7.59 -3.35
CA LEU A 20 14.50 7.23 -4.75
C LEU A 20 14.61 8.47 -5.65
N SER A 21 13.77 9.48 -5.43
CA SER A 21 13.78 10.72 -6.21
C SER A 21 15.07 11.53 -6.06
N ALA A 22 15.80 11.34 -4.95
CA ALA A 22 17.09 11.98 -4.73
C ALA A 22 18.22 11.31 -5.54
N VAL A 23 18.10 10.02 -5.86
CA VAL A 23 19.13 9.22 -6.54
C VAL A 23 18.83 9.03 -8.03
N THR A 24 17.56 9.02 -8.42
CA THR A 24 17.12 8.82 -9.80
C THR A 24 15.87 9.65 -10.14
N LYS A 25 15.56 9.77 -11.44
CA LYS A 25 14.33 10.44 -11.90
C LYS A 25 13.16 9.47 -11.78
N VAL A 26 12.34 9.66 -10.76
CA VAL A 26 11.13 8.85 -10.51
C VAL A 26 9.90 9.52 -11.13
N PRO A 27 9.03 8.80 -11.85
CA PRO A 27 7.75 9.34 -12.32
C PRO A 27 6.84 9.70 -11.13
N SER A 28 6.22 10.88 -11.18
CA SER A 28 5.26 11.32 -10.14
C SER A 28 4.04 10.38 -9.99
N GLY A 29 3.76 9.57 -11.00
CA GLY A 29 2.70 8.55 -10.97
C GLY A 29 3.00 7.37 -10.04
N VAL A 30 4.26 7.06 -9.74
CA VAL A 30 4.65 5.96 -8.83
C VAL A 30 4.09 6.21 -7.43
N PHE A 31 4.18 7.45 -6.95
CA PHE A 31 3.66 7.85 -5.65
C PHE A 31 2.17 7.50 -5.48
N TRP A 32 1.35 7.88 -6.46
CA TRP A 32 -0.10 7.64 -6.41
C TRP A 32 -0.47 6.16 -6.53
N ARG A 33 0.31 5.37 -7.28
CA ARG A 33 0.11 3.92 -7.37
C ARG A 33 0.46 3.21 -6.06
N LEU A 34 1.57 3.59 -5.41
CA LEU A 34 1.95 3.06 -4.10
C LEU A 34 0.94 3.46 -3.01
N LEU A 35 0.49 4.72 -3.00
CA LEU A 35 -0.51 5.21 -2.05
C LEU A 35 -1.87 4.52 -2.27
N GLY A 36 -2.32 4.39 -3.52
CA GLY A 36 -3.55 3.68 -3.85
C GLY A 36 -3.51 2.21 -3.42
N GLY A 37 -2.40 1.51 -3.72
CA GLY A 37 -2.21 0.12 -3.31
C GLY A 37 -2.25 -0.07 -1.80
N THR A 38 -1.60 0.81 -1.03
CA THR A 38 -1.57 0.73 0.43
C THR A 38 -2.92 1.01 1.07
N VAL A 39 -3.67 1.98 0.54
CA VAL A 39 -5.06 2.23 0.99
C VAL A 39 -5.94 1.02 0.75
N VAL A 40 -5.87 0.41 -0.44
CA VAL A 40 -6.66 -0.79 -0.78
C VAL A 40 -6.29 -1.95 0.13
N MET A 41 -4.99 -2.22 0.30
CA MET A 41 -4.49 -3.28 1.17
C MET A 41 -5.01 -3.13 2.61
N LEU A 42 -4.87 -1.94 3.20
CA LEU A 42 -5.29 -1.70 4.58
C LEU A 42 -6.81 -1.71 4.73
N SER A 43 -7.56 -1.23 3.74
CA SER A 43 -9.04 -1.21 3.79
C SER A 43 -9.60 -2.63 3.84
N PHE A 44 -9.10 -3.54 3.00
CA PHE A 44 -9.52 -4.93 3.01
C PHE A 44 -9.05 -5.67 4.26
N GLY A 45 -7.80 -5.48 4.69
CA GLY A 45 -7.31 -6.06 5.94
C GLY A 45 -8.16 -5.63 7.15
N TYR A 46 -8.48 -4.34 7.24
CA TYR A 46 -9.33 -3.80 8.31
C TYR A 46 -10.75 -4.35 8.24
N ALA A 47 -11.36 -4.37 7.05
CA ALA A 47 -12.72 -4.90 6.86
C ALA A 47 -12.84 -6.38 7.26
N GLY A 48 -11.78 -7.17 7.04
CA GLY A 48 -11.71 -8.56 7.51
C GLY A 48 -11.59 -8.68 9.03
N GLU A 49 -10.92 -7.75 9.70
CA GLU A 49 -10.75 -7.77 11.16
C GLU A 49 -11.99 -7.30 11.94
N VAL A 50 -12.69 -6.27 11.46
CA VAL A 50 -13.89 -5.76 12.14
C VAL A 50 -15.16 -6.54 11.80
N GLY A 51 -15.05 -7.59 10.97
CA GLY A 51 -16.18 -8.44 10.58
C GLY A 51 -17.11 -7.81 9.54
N LEU A 52 -16.71 -6.72 8.89
CA LEU A 52 -17.45 -6.14 7.75
C LEU A 52 -17.43 -7.07 6.53
N MET A 53 -16.37 -7.86 6.39
CA MET A 53 -16.23 -8.92 5.39
C MET A 53 -15.71 -10.20 6.02
N ASN A 54 -16.03 -11.36 5.42
CA ASN A 54 -15.42 -12.62 5.83
C ASN A 54 -13.89 -12.52 5.69
N ALA A 55 -13.14 -12.82 6.75
CA ALA A 55 -11.69 -12.70 6.79
C ALA A 55 -10.99 -13.41 5.62
N LYS A 56 -11.48 -14.58 5.19
CA LYS A 56 -10.91 -15.31 4.03
C LYS A 56 -11.13 -14.56 2.72
N VAL A 57 -12.28 -13.90 2.58
CA VAL A 57 -12.62 -13.13 1.38
C VAL A 57 -11.85 -11.81 1.34
N ALA A 58 -11.63 -11.17 2.49
CA ALA A 58 -10.86 -9.93 2.59
C ALA A 58 -9.34 -10.15 2.43
N PHE A 59 -8.86 -11.36 2.74
CA PHE A 59 -7.45 -11.73 2.60
C PHE A 59 -6.94 -11.66 1.15
N PHE A 60 -7.66 -12.24 0.19
CA PHE A 60 -7.22 -12.26 -1.22
C PHE A 60 -7.02 -10.87 -1.85
N PRO A 61 -7.96 -9.91 -1.77
CA PRO A 61 -7.77 -8.58 -2.33
C PRO A 61 -6.70 -7.78 -1.58
N SER A 62 -6.57 -7.96 -0.25
CA SER A 62 -5.47 -7.37 0.52
C SER A 62 -4.12 -7.89 0.04
N MET A 63 -3.98 -9.20 -0.17
CA MET A 63 -2.76 -9.82 -0.68
C MET A 63 -2.45 -9.37 -2.12
N ALA A 64 -3.47 -9.26 -2.98
CA ALA A 64 -3.29 -8.79 -4.35
C ALA A 64 -2.78 -7.34 -4.39
N ALA A 65 -3.33 -6.46 -3.55
CA ALA A 65 -2.87 -5.09 -3.41
C ALA A 65 -1.42 -5.02 -2.89
N TRP A 66 -1.05 -5.90 -1.95
CA TRP A 66 0.33 -6.01 -1.48
C TRP A 66 1.30 -6.44 -2.59
N PHE A 67 0.96 -7.47 -3.38
CA PHE A 67 1.77 -7.88 -4.53
C PHE A 67 1.90 -6.76 -5.58
N PHE A 68 0.83 -6.00 -5.80
CA PHE A 68 0.86 -4.84 -6.68
C PHE A 68 1.86 -3.78 -6.21
N ILE A 69 1.90 -3.46 -4.91
CA ILE A 69 2.88 -2.53 -4.33
C ILE A 69 4.32 -3.02 -4.61
N ILE A 70 4.60 -4.31 -4.37
CA ILE A 70 5.92 -4.89 -4.63
C ILE A 70 6.30 -4.77 -6.10
N TRP A 71 5.37 -5.15 -6.99
CA TRP A 71 5.60 -5.06 -8.43
C TRP A 71 5.91 -3.63 -8.87
N GLU A 72 5.19 -2.66 -8.34
CA GLU A 72 5.39 -1.24 -8.60
C GLU A 72 6.77 -0.75 -8.12
N ILE A 73 7.26 -1.23 -6.98
CA ILE A 73 8.60 -0.89 -6.48
C ILE A 73 9.71 -1.38 -7.43
N PHE A 74 9.55 -2.58 -8.01
CA PHE A 74 10.58 -3.17 -8.87
C PHE A 74 10.50 -2.75 -10.34
N LYS A 75 9.32 -2.33 -10.83
CA LYS A 75 9.09 -2.02 -12.24
C LYS A 75 8.60 -0.60 -12.52
N GLY A 76 8.28 0.18 -11.49
CA GLY A 76 7.75 1.55 -11.59
C GLY A 76 8.81 2.63 -11.74
#